data_AF-A0A914FXT9-F1
#
_entry.id   AF-A0A914FXT9-F1
#
_cell.length_a   1.000
_cell.length_b   1.000
_cell.length_c   1.000
_cell.angle_alpha   90.00
_cell.angle_beta   90.00
_cell.angle_gamma   90.00
#
_symmetry.space_group_name_H-M   'P 1'
#
loop_
_entity.id
_entity.type
_entity.pdbx_description
1 polymer ?
#
loop_
_entity_poly.entity_id
_entity_poly.type
_entity_poly.pdbx_seq_one_letter_code
_entity_poly.pdbx_strand_id
1 'polypeptide(L)'
;MVQRTAIFRRQAYLIAVAGGTASGKTTVCHNIINHLGDTNKRVVIISQDSFYRNLTAEDLALAKKGDYNFDHPDAFDDALFKQVLCDLKEGLPVKIPCYDFKTHARVVGKEEIIDNADVVLIEGILVFYDPEIRKLFDMRIFVDTDSDIRLARRAIGLLVQRIQEILRSPRSSSTNSLDSEGKQSDEENHIPSICGDYTPH
;
A
#
# COMPACT_ATOMS: atom_id res chain seq x y z
N MET A 1 -25.75 -38.92 -6.11
CA MET A 1 -24.70 -38.85 -5.08
C MET A 1 -23.58 -37.97 -5.64
N VAL A 2 -23.64 -36.66 -5.38
CA VAL A 2 -22.64 -35.71 -5.91
C VAL A 2 -21.37 -35.88 -5.07
N GLN A 3 -20.32 -36.44 -5.67
CA GLN A 3 -19.01 -36.45 -5.05
C GLN A 3 -18.58 -35.00 -4.81
N ARG A 4 -18.54 -34.59 -3.54
CA ARG A 4 -17.90 -33.34 -3.14
C ARG A 4 -16.40 -33.50 -3.41
N THR A 5 -15.91 -32.96 -4.52
CA THR A 5 -14.47 -32.82 -4.76
C THR A 5 -13.90 -32.00 -3.61
N ALA A 6 -13.11 -32.63 -2.74
CA ALA A 6 -12.33 -31.91 -1.76
C ALA A 6 -11.31 -31.06 -2.54
N ILE A 7 -11.57 -29.76 -2.62
CA ILE A 7 -10.60 -28.81 -3.18
C ILE A 7 -9.45 -28.79 -2.17
N PHE A 8 -8.33 -29.44 -2.50
CA PHE A 8 -7.13 -29.39 -1.68
C PHE A 8 -6.53 -27.99 -1.86
N ARG A 9 -6.80 -27.10 -0.89
CA ARG A 9 -6.27 -25.74 -0.93
C ARG A 9 -4.83 -25.76 -0.44
N ARG A 10 -3.93 -25.20 -1.25
CA ARG A 10 -2.53 -25.04 -0.86
C ARG A 10 -2.43 -23.96 0.20
N GLN A 11 -1.70 -24.28 1.27
CA GLN A 11 -1.32 -23.31 2.28
C GLN A 11 -0.37 -22.28 1.67
N ALA A 12 -0.61 -21.00 1.95
CA ALA A 12 0.25 -19.93 1.47
C ALA A 12 1.59 -19.92 2.23
N TYR A 13 2.69 -19.73 1.50
CA TYR A 13 4.00 -19.46 2.11
C TYR A 13 4.10 -17.97 2.45
N LEU A 14 4.17 -17.65 3.74
CA LEU A 14 4.13 -16.27 4.22
C LEU A 14 5.54 -15.72 4.41
N ILE A 15 5.88 -14.67 3.67
CA ILE A 15 7.15 -13.95 3.78
C ILE A 15 6.87 -12.57 4.32
N ALA A 16 7.38 -12.24 5.50
CA ALA A 16 7.27 -10.89 6.03
C ALA A 16 8.51 -10.04 5.68
N VAL A 17 8.27 -8.82 5.22
CA VAL A 17 9.27 -7.83 4.85
C VAL A 17 9.08 -6.60 5.75
N ALA A 18 9.93 -6.47 6.76
CA ALA A 18 9.90 -5.36 7.70
C ALA A 18 10.99 -4.34 7.43
N GLY A 19 10.87 -3.17 8.06
CA GLY A 19 11.84 -2.09 7.95
C GLY A 19 11.17 -0.73 8.09
N GLY A 20 11.95 0.28 8.44
CA GLY A 20 11.41 1.61 8.66
C GLY A 20 10.77 2.23 7.41
N THR A 21 9.99 3.28 7.59
CA THR A 21 9.45 4.07 6.48
C THR A 21 10.57 4.52 5.54
N ALA A 22 10.32 4.44 4.23
CA ALA A 22 11.27 4.73 3.16
C ALA A 22 12.56 3.88 3.14
N SER A 23 12.58 2.70 3.79
CA SER A 23 13.74 1.80 3.73
C SER A 23 13.88 1.06 2.39
N GLY A 24 12.77 0.86 1.66
CA GLY A 24 12.75 0.13 0.38
C GLY A 24 12.02 -1.22 0.41
N LYS A 25 11.22 -1.50 1.45
CA LYS A 25 10.41 -2.73 1.57
C LYS A 25 9.62 -3.06 0.30
N THR A 26 8.81 -2.13 -0.19
CA THR A 26 7.99 -2.32 -1.39
C THR A 26 8.85 -2.63 -2.62
N THR A 27 10.02 -2.00 -2.76
CA THR A 27 10.99 -2.31 -3.82
C THR A 27 11.51 -3.74 -3.71
N VAL A 28 11.86 -4.19 -2.49
CA VAL A 28 12.26 -5.58 -2.23
C VAL A 28 11.12 -6.55 -2.59
N CYS A 29 9.87 -6.24 -2.22
CA CYS A 29 8.72 -7.06 -2.58
C CYS A 29 8.54 -7.17 -4.09
N HIS A 30 8.61 -6.07 -4.84
CA HIS A 30 8.50 -6.09 -6.30
C HIS A 30 9.65 -6.86 -6.95
N ASN A 31 10.88 -6.73 -6.44
CA ASN A 31 12.00 -7.52 -6.91
C ASN A 31 11.76 -9.02 -6.70
N ILE A 32 11.23 -9.42 -5.54
CA ILE A 32 10.88 -10.83 -5.28
C ILE A 32 9.81 -11.32 -6.27
N ILE A 33 8.75 -10.53 -6.50
CA ILE A 33 7.72 -10.87 -7.49
C ILE A 33 8.33 -11.07 -8.88
N ASN A 34 9.19 -10.15 -9.32
CA ASN A 34 9.80 -10.23 -10.65
C ASN A 34 10.63 -11.51 -10.83
N HIS A 35 11.36 -11.95 -9.80
CA HIS A 35 12.14 -13.19 -9.87
C HIS A 35 11.27 -14.46 -9.75
N LEU A 36 10.11 -14.38 -9.09
CA LEU A 36 9.18 -15.50 -8.95
C LEU A 36 8.17 -15.60 -10.11
N GLY A 37 7.97 -14.53 -10.87
CA GLY A 37 7.01 -14.46 -11.97
C GLY A 37 7.20 -15.56 -13.02
N ASP A 38 8.45 -15.99 -13.22
CA ASP A 38 8.81 -17.06 -14.16
C ASP A 38 8.38 -18.47 -13.71
N THR A 39 7.87 -18.63 -12.48
CA THR A 39 7.61 -19.94 -11.86
C THR A 39 6.15 -20.39 -11.87
N ASN A 40 5.25 -19.70 -12.58
CA ASN A 40 3.78 -19.93 -12.57
C ASN A 40 3.17 -19.90 -11.15
N LYS A 41 3.82 -19.22 -10.20
CA LYS A 41 3.34 -19.07 -8.82
C LYS A 41 2.50 -17.82 -8.69
N ARG A 42 1.37 -17.92 -7.98
CA ARG A 42 0.59 -16.74 -7.62
C ARG A 42 1.20 -16.09 -6.38
N VAL A 43 1.84 -14.94 -6.59
CA VAL A 43 2.42 -14.11 -5.54
C VAL A 43 1.54 -12.90 -5.30
N VAL A 44 1.23 -12.58 -4.05
CA VAL A 44 0.44 -11.40 -3.66
C VAL A 44 1.18 -10.59 -2.61
N ILE A 45 1.02 -9.27 -2.62
CA ILE A 45 1.54 -8.38 -1.57
C ILE A 45 0.38 -7.90 -0.71
N ILE A 46 0.55 -7.95 0.60
CA ILE A 46 -0.36 -7.38 1.58
C ILE A 46 0.42 -6.34 2.38
N SER A 47 -0.08 -5.11 2.42
CA SER A 47 0.48 -4.07 3.29
C SER A 47 -0.14 -4.14 4.69
N GLN A 48 0.71 -4.05 5.72
CA GLN A 48 0.29 -3.90 7.11
C GLN A 48 -0.58 -2.66 7.30
N ASP A 49 -0.38 -1.62 6.50
CA ASP A 49 -1.14 -0.38 6.60
C ASP A 49 -2.65 -0.58 6.33
N SER A 50 -3.02 -1.61 5.58
CA SER A 50 -4.44 -1.96 5.42
C SER A 50 -5.12 -2.26 6.76
N PHE A 51 -4.36 -2.69 7.76
CA PHE A 51 -4.84 -3.11 9.08
C PHE A 51 -4.82 -2.01 10.13
N TYR A 52 -4.62 -0.73 9.76
CA TYR A 52 -4.92 0.36 10.70
C TYR A 52 -6.36 0.22 11.24
N ARG A 53 -6.53 0.52 12.52
CA ARG A 53 -7.85 0.59 13.15
C ARG A 53 -8.56 1.88 12.76
N ASN A 54 -9.88 1.88 12.86
CA ASN A 54 -10.65 3.12 12.78
C ASN A 54 -10.30 3.98 14.01
N LEU A 55 -10.05 5.27 13.79
CA LEU A 55 -9.83 6.20 14.89
C LEU A 55 -11.15 6.54 15.58
N THR A 56 -11.11 6.69 16.91
CA THR A 56 -12.24 7.24 17.67
C THR A 56 -12.34 8.75 17.47
N ALA A 57 -13.39 9.38 18.00
CA ALA A 57 -13.53 10.83 17.94
C ALA A 57 -12.35 11.56 18.64
N GLU A 58 -11.88 11.00 19.75
CA GLU A 58 -10.74 11.50 20.53
C GLU A 58 -9.44 11.36 19.74
N ASP A 59 -9.20 10.18 19.16
CA ASP A 59 -8.03 9.93 18.32
C ASP A 59 -7.99 10.83 17.10
N LEU A 60 -9.13 11.06 16.44
CA LEU A 60 -9.25 11.99 15.32
C LEU A 60 -8.92 13.42 15.74
N ALA A 61 -9.29 13.83 16.95
CA ALA A 61 -8.94 15.15 17.48
C ALA A 61 -7.42 15.28 17.71
N LEU A 62 -6.75 14.22 18.17
CA LEU A 62 -5.29 14.18 18.30
C LEU A 62 -4.61 14.17 16.92
N ALA A 63 -5.09 13.35 15.98
CA ALA A 63 -4.55 13.26 14.63
C ALA A 63 -4.60 14.60 13.90
N LYS A 64 -5.70 15.34 14.04
CA LYS A 64 -5.84 16.71 13.47
C LYS A 64 -4.84 17.71 14.05
N LYS A 65 -4.38 17.50 15.29
CA LYS A 65 -3.36 18.33 15.95
C LYS A 65 -1.93 17.85 15.63
N GLY A 66 -1.78 16.69 15.01
CA GLY A 66 -0.48 16.04 14.79
C GLY A 66 0.05 15.28 16.01
N ASP A 67 -0.78 15.09 17.04
CA ASP A 67 -0.40 14.48 18.32
C ASP A 67 -0.75 12.97 18.38
N TYR A 68 -1.24 12.39 17.30
CA TYR A 68 -1.52 10.94 17.22
C TYR A 68 -0.34 10.20 16.60
N ASN A 69 0.15 9.16 17.29
CA ASN A 69 1.26 8.34 16.81
C ASN A 69 0.74 7.15 15.99
N PHE A 70 0.80 7.28 14.66
CA PHE A 70 0.47 6.19 13.73
C PHE A 70 1.50 5.06 13.72
N ASP A 71 2.72 5.29 14.23
CA ASP A 71 3.77 4.27 14.31
C ASP A 71 3.73 3.52 15.66
N HIS A 72 2.64 3.64 16.43
CA HIS A 72 2.43 2.86 17.64
C HIS A 72 1.72 1.53 17.31
N PRO A 73 2.09 0.40 17.95
CA PRO A 73 1.42 -0.89 17.77
C PRO A 73 -0.11 -0.81 17.89
N ASP A 74 -0.62 -0.08 18.89
CA ASP A 74 -2.06 0.11 19.11
C ASP A 74 -2.79 0.86 17.98
N ALA A 75 -2.08 1.42 16.99
CA ALA A 75 -2.71 1.98 15.80
C ALA A 75 -3.22 0.89 14.84
N PHE A 76 -2.74 -0.35 15.00
CA PHE A 76 -3.09 -1.49 14.16
C PHE A 76 -4.14 -2.37 14.84
N ASP A 77 -4.99 -3.00 14.02
CA ASP A 77 -5.91 -4.05 14.43
C ASP A 77 -5.20 -5.40 14.31
N ASP A 78 -4.33 -5.67 15.29
CA ASP A 78 -3.52 -6.89 15.32
C ASP A 78 -4.36 -8.16 15.41
N ALA A 79 -5.56 -8.08 15.98
CA ALA A 79 -6.50 -9.20 16.02
C ALA A 79 -6.97 -9.58 14.62
N LEU A 80 -7.42 -8.61 13.82
CA LEU A 80 -7.79 -8.85 12.42
C LEU A 80 -6.57 -9.29 11.59
N PHE A 81 -5.43 -8.64 11.79
CA PHE A 81 -4.22 -8.97 11.04
C PHE A 81 -3.77 -10.41 11.31
N LYS A 82 -3.72 -10.83 12.57
CA LYS A 82 -3.42 -12.21 12.98
C LYS A 82 -4.42 -13.21 12.39
N GLN A 83 -5.72 -12.89 12.43
CA GLN A 83 -6.75 -13.75 11.85
C GLN A 83 -6.53 -13.98 10.35
N VAL A 84 -6.26 -12.92 9.59
CA VAL A 84 -5.96 -13.01 8.15
C VAL A 84 -4.74 -13.89 7.89
N LEU A 85 -3.66 -13.75 8.66
CA LEU A 85 -2.47 -14.58 8.50
C LEU A 85 -2.76 -16.07 8.78
N CYS A 86 -3.52 -16.37 9.83
CA CYS A 86 -3.95 -17.74 10.12
C CYS A 86 -4.79 -18.32 8.97
N ASP A 87 -5.78 -17.57 8.49
CA ASP A 87 -6.67 -18.01 7.40
C ASP A 87 -5.89 -18.25 6.10
N LEU A 88 -4.89 -17.43 5.79
CA LEU A 88 -3.99 -17.63 4.66
C LEU A 88 -3.16 -18.92 4.79
N LYS A 89 -2.67 -19.25 6.00
CA LYS A 89 -1.95 -20.53 6.24
C LYS A 89 -2.89 -21.73 6.11
N GLU A 90 -4.16 -21.58 6.42
CA GLU A 90 -5.18 -22.62 6.22
C GLU A 90 -5.73 -22.67 4.77
N GLY A 91 -5.27 -21.79 3.89
CA GLY A 91 -5.74 -21.70 2.50
C GLY A 91 -7.18 -21.19 2.37
N LEU A 92 -7.70 -20.50 3.39
CA LEU A 92 -9.02 -19.89 3.37
C LEU A 92 -8.98 -18.56 2.60
N PRO A 93 -10.09 -18.17 1.94
CA PRO A 93 -10.16 -16.85 1.32
C PRO A 93 -10.15 -15.79 2.42
N VAL A 94 -9.38 -14.73 2.22
CA VAL A 94 -9.32 -13.60 3.16
C VAL A 94 -9.78 -12.32 2.48
N LYS A 95 -10.32 -11.42 3.30
CA LYS A 95 -10.66 -10.07 2.91
C LYS A 95 -9.67 -9.11 3.55
N ILE A 96 -8.96 -8.36 2.72
CA ILE A 96 -8.06 -7.32 3.16
C ILE A 96 -8.82 -6.00 3.16
N PRO A 97 -8.95 -5.32 4.31
CA PRO A 97 -9.63 -4.03 4.37
C PRO A 97 -8.91 -2.97 3.53
N CYS A 98 -9.66 -2.05 2.94
CA CYS A 98 -9.10 -0.84 2.34
C CYS A 98 -9.13 0.30 3.38
N TYR A 99 -7.96 0.75 3.82
CA TYR A 99 -7.84 1.88 4.75
C TYR A 99 -7.63 3.20 3.99
N ASP A 100 -8.40 4.23 4.36
CA ASP A 100 -8.24 5.57 3.81
C ASP A 100 -7.55 6.49 4.81
N PHE A 101 -6.30 6.84 4.52
CA PHE A 101 -5.48 7.72 5.34
C PHE A 101 -5.99 9.17 5.43
N LYS A 102 -6.88 9.61 4.53
CA LYS A 102 -7.48 10.95 4.59
C LYS A 102 -8.58 11.03 5.62
N THR A 103 -9.37 9.97 5.73
CA THR A 103 -10.49 9.87 6.67
C THR A 103 -10.13 9.12 7.95
N HIS A 104 -8.95 8.51 8.00
CA HIS A 104 -8.46 7.66 9.09
C HIS A 104 -9.42 6.53 9.47
N ALA A 105 -10.05 5.96 8.43
CA ALA A 105 -11.05 4.92 8.58
C ALA A 105 -10.99 3.92 7.42
N ARG A 106 -11.49 2.71 7.68
CA ARG A 106 -11.73 1.68 6.67
C ARG A 106 -12.88 2.08 5.78
N VAL A 107 -12.71 1.88 4.48
CA VAL A 107 -13.74 2.15 3.48
C VAL A 107 -14.75 1.00 3.49
N VAL A 108 -15.96 1.27 3.97
CA VAL A 108 -17.04 0.27 4.07
C VAL A 108 -17.36 -0.29 2.68
N GLY A 109 -17.43 -1.62 2.57
CA GLY A 109 -17.76 -2.33 1.33
C GLY A 109 -16.62 -2.38 0.30
N LYS A 110 -15.42 -1.91 0.65
CA LYS A 110 -14.25 -1.96 -0.22
C LYS A 110 -13.17 -2.83 0.44
N GLU A 111 -13.10 -4.07 -0.01
CA GLU A 111 -12.14 -5.07 0.46
C GLU A 111 -11.47 -5.72 -0.75
N GLU A 112 -10.17 -5.99 -0.64
CA GLU A 112 -9.48 -6.85 -1.59
C GLU A 112 -9.67 -8.30 -1.17
N ILE A 113 -10.09 -9.16 -2.10
CA ILE A 113 -10.33 -10.57 -1.83
C ILE A 113 -9.14 -11.38 -2.34
N ILE A 114 -8.48 -12.09 -1.43
CA ILE A 114 -7.42 -13.05 -1.76
C ILE A 114 -8.02 -14.45 -1.55
N ASP A 115 -8.32 -15.12 -2.65
CA ASP A 115 -8.97 -16.44 -2.65
C ASP A 115 -7.97 -17.60 -2.68
N ASN A 116 -6.80 -17.39 -3.29
CA ASN A 116 -5.69 -18.34 -3.38
C ASN A 116 -4.36 -17.59 -3.55
N ALA A 117 -3.28 -18.03 -2.91
CA ALA A 117 -1.93 -17.54 -3.17
C ALA A 117 -0.91 -18.65 -2.83
N ASP A 118 0.11 -18.83 -3.68
CA ASP A 118 1.24 -19.73 -3.35
C ASP A 118 2.20 -19.04 -2.38
N VAL A 119 2.44 -17.75 -2.59
CA VAL A 119 3.32 -16.92 -1.76
C VAL A 119 2.61 -15.61 -1.44
N VAL A 120 2.64 -15.22 -0.16
CA VAL A 120 2.13 -13.93 0.30
C VAL A 120 3.30 -13.15 0.88
N LEU A 121 3.56 -11.97 0.33
CA LEU A 121 4.51 -11.02 0.84
C LEU A 121 3.78 -10.04 1.75
N ILE A 122 4.13 -10.01 3.03
CA ILE A 122 3.53 -9.12 4.02
C ILE A 122 4.53 -8.02 4.33
N GLU A 123 4.27 -6.80 3.90
CA GLU A 123 5.18 -5.67 4.14
C GLU A 123 4.63 -4.68 5.17
N GLY A 124 5.51 -4.10 5.99
CA GLY A 124 5.09 -3.09 6.95
C GLY A 124 6.18 -2.65 7.91
N ILE A 125 5.90 -1.60 8.68
CA ILE A 125 6.88 -1.01 9.62
C ILE A 125 6.97 -1.80 10.93
N LEU A 126 5.91 -2.49 11.33
CA LEU A 126 5.78 -3.17 12.61
C LEU A 126 5.37 -4.64 12.48
N VAL A 127 5.49 -5.26 11.30
CA VAL A 127 5.09 -6.66 11.07
C VAL A 127 5.83 -7.66 11.98
N PHE A 128 6.99 -7.26 12.53
CA PHE A 128 7.75 -8.05 13.50
C PHE A 128 7.49 -7.66 14.95
N TYR A 129 6.58 -6.73 15.27
CA TYR A 129 6.39 -6.27 16.64
C TYR A 129 5.83 -7.39 17.54
N ASP A 130 4.65 -7.92 17.21
CA ASP A 130 3.98 -8.96 18.00
C ASP A 130 4.67 -10.33 17.84
N PRO A 131 5.11 -10.99 18.94
CA PRO A 131 5.78 -12.30 18.87
C PRO A 131 4.92 -13.44 18.33
N GLU A 132 3.62 -13.42 18.55
CA GLU A 132 2.68 -14.44 18.07
C GLU A 132 2.45 -14.30 16.57
N ILE A 133 2.29 -13.07 16.07
CA ILE A 133 2.22 -12.78 14.63
C ILE A 133 3.54 -13.19 13.96
N ARG A 134 4.67 -12.85 14.58
CA ARG A 134 6.01 -13.16 14.04
C ARG A 134 6.23 -14.67 13.82
N LYS A 135 5.61 -15.53 14.63
CA LYS A 135 5.70 -17.00 14.52
C LYS A 135 4.90 -17.56 13.33
N LEU A 136 3.97 -16.78 12.76
CA LEU A 136 3.16 -17.22 11.62
C LEU A 136 3.93 -17.16 10.29
N PHE A 137 4.97 -16.33 10.20
CA PHE A 137 5.76 -16.17 8.98
C PHE A 137 6.75 -17.31 8.78
N ASP A 138 6.79 -17.85 7.56
CA ASP A 138 7.70 -18.91 7.16
C ASP A 138 9.10 -18.34 6.84
N MET A 139 9.16 -17.10 6.35
CA MET A 139 10.39 -16.34 6.15
C MET A 139 10.23 -14.89 6.62
N ARG A 140 11.33 -14.32 7.13
CA ARG A 140 11.38 -12.95 7.67
C ARG A 140 12.57 -12.22 7.07
N ILE A 141 12.29 -11.10 6.41
CA ILE A 141 13.27 -10.22 5.78
C ILE A 141 13.18 -8.87 6.48
N PHE A 142 14.33 -8.34 6.90
CA PHE A 142 14.42 -6.98 7.43
C PHE A 142 15.25 -6.12 6.48
N VAL A 143 14.64 -5.05 5.96
CA VAL A 143 15.32 -4.08 5.09
C VAL A 143 15.93 -3.00 5.98
N ASP A 144 17.22 -3.17 6.25
CA ASP A 144 18.01 -2.22 7.03
C ASP A 144 18.60 -1.15 6.09
N THR A 145 18.25 0.09 6.37
CA THR A 145 18.68 1.25 5.58
C THR A 145 18.93 2.39 6.57
N ASP A 146 20.06 3.08 6.41
CA ASP A 146 20.45 4.20 7.27
C ASP A 146 19.33 5.25 7.38
N SER A 147 19.17 5.80 8.59
CA SER A 147 18.15 6.82 8.90
C SER A 147 18.21 8.00 7.95
N ASP A 148 19.41 8.42 7.58
CA ASP A 148 19.67 9.64 6.81
C ASP A 148 19.24 9.44 5.36
N ILE A 149 19.49 8.25 4.81
CA ILE A 149 19.03 7.83 3.48
C ILE A 149 17.50 7.75 3.47
N ARG A 150 16.90 7.15 4.49
CA ARG A 150 15.44 7.05 4.62
C ARG A 150 14.78 8.42 4.72
N LEU A 151 15.36 9.32 5.51
CA LEU A 151 14.90 10.70 5.65
C LEU A 151 14.96 11.43 4.32
N ALA A 152 16.08 11.34 3.60
CA ALA A 152 16.24 11.96 2.27
C ALA A 152 15.19 11.43 1.29
N ARG A 153 15.01 10.11 1.19
CA ARG A 153 13.98 9.48 0.35
C ARG A 153 12.57 9.95 0.72
N ARG A 154 12.25 10.04 2.01
CA ARG A 154 10.94 10.50 2.48
C ARG A 154 10.69 11.97 2.11
N ALA A 155 11.68 12.83 2.31
CA ALA A 155 11.58 14.25 1.97
C ALA A 155 11.33 14.44 0.46
N ILE A 156 12.09 13.73 -0.38
CA ILE A 156 11.91 13.74 -1.84
C ILE A 156 10.51 13.25 -2.22
N GLY A 157 10.06 12.13 -1.65
CA GLY A 157 8.73 11.58 -1.92
C GLY A 157 7.59 12.56 -1.58
N LEU A 158 7.69 13.25 -0.44
CA LEU A 158 6.72 14.28 -0.04
C LEU A 158 6.73 15.49 -1.00
N LEU A 159 7.91 15.94 -1.42
CA LEU A 159 8.07 16.99 -2.42
C LEU A 159 7.39 16.63 -3.74
N VAL A 160 7.61 15.41 -4.24
CA VAL A 160 6.99 14.91 -5.47
C VAL A 160 5.48 14.85 -5.33
N GLN A 161 4.94 14.30 -4.24
CA GLN A 161 3.51 14.27 -3.98
C GLN A 161 2.91 15.68 -3.98
N ARG A 162 3.59 16.62 -3.32
CA ARG A 162 3.13 18.01 -3.26
C ARG A 162 3.12 18.70 -4.62
N ILE A 163 4.16 18.49 -5.44
CA ILE A 163 4.21 19.02 -6.80
C ILE A 163 3.05 18.46 -7.64
N GLN A 164 2.79 17.16 -7.54
CA GLN A 164 1.68 16.53 -8.26
C GLN A 164 0.30 17.06 -7.84
N GLU A 165 0.09 17.36 -6.55
CA GLU A 165 -1.14 18.00 -6.08
C GLU A 165 -1.32 19.40 -6.68
N ILE A 166 -0.25 20.20 -6.71
CA ILE A 166 -0.26 21.54 -7.29
C ILE A 166 -0.59 21.48 -8.79
N LEU A 167 0.04 20.57 -9.53
CA LEU A 167 -0.19 20.42 -10.97
C LEU A 167 -1.61 19.91 -11.30
N ARG A 168 -2.24 19.13 -10.40
CA ARG A 168 -3.63 18.67 -10.54
C ARG A 168 -4.67 19.70 -10.11
N SER A 169 -4.27 20.75 -9.39
CA SER A 169 -5.19 21.82 -9.02
C SER A 169 -5.59 22.62 -10.25
N PRO A 170 -6.90 22.82 -10.53
CA PRO A 170 -7.32 23.64 -11.65
C PRO A 170 -6.79 25.05 -11.43
N ARG A 171 -6.00 25.57 -12.39
CA ARG A 171 -5.60 26.98 -12.40
C ARG A 171 -6.89 27.80 -12.38
N SER A 172 -7.08 28.61 -11.34
CA SER A 172 -8.14 29.61 -11.32
C SER A 172 -7.97 30.47 -12.57
N SER A 173 -8.91 30.34 -13.51
CA SER A 173 -8.98 31.18 -14.70
C SER A 173 -9.18 32.62 -14.27
N SER A 174 -8.08 33.35 -14.17
CA SER A 174 -8.02 34.78 -13.95
C SER A 174 -7.29 35.40 -15.13
N THR A 175 -7.99 35.53 -16.25
CA THR A 175 -7.68 36.52 -17.27
C THR A 175 -8.97 37.09 -17.84
N ASN A 176 -9.21 38.33 -17.42
CA ASN A 176 -10.04 39.39 -17.95
C ASN A 176 -10.67 39.18 -19.33
N SER A 177 -11.95 39.50 -19.38
CA SER A 177 -12.61 40.11 -20.53
C SER A 177 -11.76 41.24 -21.10
N LEU A 178 -11.39 41.16 -22.38
CA LEU A 178 -11.45 42.23 -23.37
C LEU A 178 -11.13 41.65 -24.76
N ASP A 179 -12.01 42.02 -25.69
CA ASP A 179 -11.88 42.11 -27.14
C ASP A 179 -12.06 40.88 -28.04
N SER A 180 -13.02 41.11 -28.95
CA SER A 180 -13.53 40.31 -30.03
C SER A 180 -12.65 40.39 -31.29
N GLU A 181 -12.88 39.39 -32.15
CA GLU A 181 -12.54 39.27 -33.58
C GLU A 181 -11.21 38.60 -33.97
N GLY A 182 -11.35 37.44 -34.64
CA GLY A 182 -10.56 37.16 -35.83
C GLY A 182 -9.77 35.84 -35.88
N LYS A 183 -10.26 34.95 -36.75
CA LYS A 183 -9.55 33.99 -37.61
C LYS A 183 -9.14 32.60 -37.06
N GLN A 184 -9.60 31.61 -37.85
CA GLN A 184 -9.08 30.26 -37.98
C GLN A 184 -7.58 30.24 -38.34
N SER A 185 -6.84 29.33 -37.71
CA SER A 185 -5.80 28.54 -38.36
C SER A 185 -5.48 27.31 -37.51
N ASP A 186 -5.42 26.17 -38.19
CA ASP A 186 -4.96 24.88 -37.68
C ASP A 186 -3.57 24.98 -37.06
N GLU A 187 -3.38 24.37 -35.88
CA GLU A 187 -2.07 23.82 -35.51
C GLU A 187 -2.23 22.69 -34.50
N GLU A 188 -1.85 21.52 -34.99
CA GLU A 188 -1.82 20.21 -34.35
C GLU A 188 -0.78 20.22 -33.21
N ASN A 189 -1.22 20.52 -31.98
CA ASN A 189 -0.36 20.37 -30.81
C ASN A 189 -0.27 18.89 -30.42
N HIS A 190 0.64 18.19 -31.10
CA HIS A 190 1.19 16.92 -30.69
C HIS A 190 1.89 17.09 -29.33
N ILE A 191 1.17 16.80 -28.23
CA ILE A 191 1.77 16.64 -26.91
C ILE A 191 2.44 15.26 -26.92
N PRO A 192 3.77 15.14 -26.87
CA PRO A 192 4.39 13.84 -26.70
C PRO A 192 3.92 13.25 -25.36
N SER A 193 3.39 12.03 -25.41
CA SER A 193 3.07 11.26 -24.22
C SER A 193 4.36 10.97 -23.46
N ILE A 194 4.72 11.84 -22.51
CA ILE A 194 5.73 11.52 -21.49
C ILE A 194 5.01 10.68 -20.42
N CYS A 195 4.61 9.47 -20.82
CA CYS A 195 4.53 8.33 -19.91
C CYS A 195 5.89 7.62 -20.02
N GLY A 196 6.91 8.26 -19.46
CA GLY A 196 8.15 7.59 -19.10
C GLY A 196 8.00 7.14 -17.66
N ASP A 197 8.00 5.83 -17.47
CA ASP A 197 7.98 5.13 -16.19
C ASP A 197 8.88 5.81 -15.16
N TYR A 198 8.28 6.46 -14.17
CA TYR A 198 8.98 6.84 -12.96
C TYR A 198 8.72 5.77 -11.91
N THR A 199 9.43 4.64 -12.05
CA THR A 199 9.64 3.69 -10.98
C THR A 199 10.75 4.27 -10.08
N PRO A 200 10.43 4.73 -8.85
CA PRO A 200 11.48 5.23 -7.97
C PRO A 200 12.30 4.04 -7.46
N HIS A 201 13.57 4.00 -7.84
CA HIS A 201 14.58 3.06 -7.34
C HIS A 201 14.80 3.19 -5.82
#